data_AF-A0A2T7M5W5-F1
#
_entry.id   AF-A0A2T7M5W5-F1
#
_cell.length_a   1.000
_cell.length_b   1.000
_cell.length_c   1.000
_cell.angle_alpha   90.00
_cell.angle_beta   90.00
_cell.angle_gamma   90.00
#
_symmetry.space_group_name_H-M   'P 1'
#
loop_
_entity.id
_entity.type
_entity.pdbx_description
1 polymer ?
#
loop_
_entity_poly.entity_id
_entity_poly.type
_entity_poly.pdbx_seq_one_letter_code
_entity_poly.pdbx_strand_id
1 'polypeptide(L)'
;MWFPKGTDAVSMANEQEAKAVCAGCPALAACRAWAIETRENSGVWGGLSEHERASLRRHGRIQRKRTPLQAFASIDDAYRTLTEKAGSHVLWTGGQEVVIGSVRMSPNQVSWRATRKEPPVGRVHKGCKHSRCVRHLVDQAMRDARKATTERSVA
;
A
#
# COMPACT_ATOMS: atom_id res chain seq x y z
N MET A 1 5.58 12.16 -29.19
CA MET A 1 5.51 10.68 -29.16
C MET A 1 5.79 10.08 -27.79
N TRP A 2 7.04 9.90 -27.32
CA TRP A 2 7.35 9.09 -26.12
C TRP A 2 6.83 9.61 -24.77
N PHE A 3 6.52 10.90 -24.68
CA PHE A 3 6.03 11.56 -23.46
C PHE A 3 4.67 12.22 -23.74
N PRO A 4 3.61 11.42 -23.93
CA PRO A 4 2.25 11.94 -24.08
C PRO A 4 1.86 12.70 -22.80
N LYS A 5 1.27 13.89 -22.98
CA LYS A 5 0.86 14.76 -21.87
C LYS A 5 -0.66 14.87 -21.87
N GLY A 6 -1.29 14.42 -20.78
CA GLY A 6 -2.74 14.47 -20.65
C GLY A 6 -3.45 13.31 -21.36
N THR A 7 -4.77 13.39 -21.42
CA THR A 7 -5.65 12.30 -21.89
C THR A 7 -6.46 12.69 -23.13
N ASP A 8 -6.06 13.74 -23.84
CA ASP A 8 -6.70 14.15 -25.09
C ASP A 8 -6.37 13.18 -26.25
N ALA A 9 -7.11 13.32 -27.35
CA ALA A 9 -6.99 12.42 -28.50
C ALA A 9 -5.57 12.40 -29.11
N VAL A 10 -4.86 13.54 -29.09
CA VAL A 10 -3.50 13.65 -29.64
C VAL A 10 -2.51 12.93 -28.72
N SER A 11 -2.65 13.08 -27.42
CA SER A 11 -1.85 12.39 -26.41
C SER A 11 -2.05 10.87 -26.48
N MET A 12 -3.29 10.41 -26.62
CA MET A 12 -3.60 8.99 -26.77
C MET A 12 -3.04 8.41 -28.08
N ALA A 13 -3.10 9.14 -29.19
CA ALA A 13 -2.48 8.73 -30.45
C ALA A 13 -0.95 8.63 -30.33
N ASN A 14 -0.31 9.62 -29.72
CA ASN A 14 1.14 9.59 -29.43
C ASN A 14 1.55 8.40 -28.55
N GLU A 15 0.74 8.07 -27.53
CA GLU A 15 0.96 6.90 -26.69
C GLU A 15 0.89 5.60 -27.52
N GLN A 16 -0.13 5.46 -28.36
CA GLN A 16 -0.32 4.28 -29.18
C GLN A 16 0.80 4.10 -30.20
N GLU A 17 1.25 5.19 -30.80
CA GLU A 17 2.37 5.20 -31.76
C GLU A 17 3.68 4.78 -31.07
N ALA A 18 3.97 5.31 -29.88
CA ALA A 18 5.13 4.90 -29.08
C ALA A 18 5.08 3.41 -28.69
N LYS A 19 3.90 2.89 -28.34
CA LYS A 19 3.70 1.46 -28.04
C LYS A 19 3.91 0.59 -29.27
N ALA A 20 3.47 1.03 -30.45
CA ALA A 20 3.70 0.31 -31.71
C ALA A 20 5.19 0.17 -32.02
N VAL A 21 5.97 1.24 -31.83
CA VAL A 21 7.44 1.19 -31.96
C VAL A 21 8.06 0.22 -30.95
N CYS A 22 7.59 0.23 -29.70
CA CYS A 22 8.07 -0.70 -28.68
C CYS A 22 7.88 -2.18 -29.06
N ALA A 23 6.78 -2.54 -29.74
CA ALA A 23 6.43 -3.93 -30.03
C ALA A 23 7.49 -4.68 -30.86
N GLY A 24 8.26 -3.97 -31.69
CA GLY A 24 9.37 -4.55 -32.47
C GLY A 24 10.75 -4.42 -31.80
N CYS A 25 10.84 -3.84 -30.60
CA CYS A 25 12.12 -3.57 -29.95
C CYS A 25 12.67 -4.83 -29.26
N PRO A 26 13.90 -5.30 -29.57
CA PRO A 26 14.48 -6.48 -28.92
C PRO A 26 14.72 -6.29 -27.41
N ALA A 27 14.84 -5.04 -26.96
CA ALA A 27 15.02 -4.70 -25.55
C ALA A 27 13.69 -4.47 -24.79
N LEU A 28 12.52 -4.76 -25.37
CA LEU A 28 11.21 -4.48 -24.77
C LEU A 28 11.10 -5.00 -23.33
N ALA A 29 11.52 -6.24 -23.09
CA ALA A 29 11.43 -6.86 -21.77
C ALA A 29 12.39 -6.20 -20.76
N ALA A 30 13.65 -5.96 -21.15
CA ALA A 30 14.66 -5.33 -20.30
C ALA A 30 14.30 -3.88 -19.95
N CYS A 31 13.88 -3.10 -20.96
CA CYS A 31 13.41 -1.72 -20.80
C CYS A 31 12.19 -1.65 -19.86
N ARG A 32 11.22 -2.56 -20.04
CA ARG A 32 10.04 -2.66 -19.17
C ARG A 32 10.43 -2.97 -17.72
N ALA A 33 11.31 -3.95 -17.51
CA ALA A 33 11.77 -4.34 -16.18
C ALA A 33 12.46 -3.18 -15.47
N TRP A 34 13.41 -2.54 -16.15
CA TRP A 34 14.13 -1.39 -15.64
C TRP A 34 13.17 -0.25 -15.26
N ALA A 35 12.24 0.13 -16.14
CA ALA A 35 11.30 1.22 -15.88
C ALA A 35 10.33 0.93 -14.72
N ILE A 36 9.98 -0.34 -14.47
CA ILE A 36 9.18 -0.73 -13.31
C ILE A 36 10.02 -0.66 -12.02
N GLU A 37 11.26 -1.15 -12.05
CA GLU A 37 12.17 -1.21 -10.92
C GLU A 37 12.61 0.18 -10.46
N THR A 38 13.05 1.03 -11.38
CA THR A 38 13.46 2.42 -11.11
C THR A 38 12.28 3.35 -10.83
N ARG A 39 11.05 2.86 -11.01
CA ARG A 39 9.79 3.61 -10.87
C ARG A 39 9.73 4.83 -11.79
N GLU A 40 10.20 4.67 -13.01
CA GLU A 40 10.14 5.72 -14.01
C GLU A 40 8.70 6.20 -14.21
N ASN A 41 8.49 7.49 -13.96
CA ASN A 41 7.18 8.08 -13.70
C ASN A 41 6.59 8.75 -14.94
N SER A 42 7.35 8.90 -16.02
CA SER A 42 6.89 9.64 -17.19
C SER A 42 7.04 8.81 -18.46
N GLY A 43 6.13 9.03 -19.42
CA GLY A 43 6.25 8.51 -20.78
C GLY A 43 6.02 7.00 -20.94
N VAL A 44 6.24 6.52 -22.16
CA VAL A 44 6.07 5.12 -22.58
C VAL A 44 7.42 4.39 -22.52
N TRP A 45 7.46 3.26 -21.79
CA TRP A 45 8.67 2.45 -21.61
C TRP A 45 8.32 0.97 -21.75
N GLY A 46 9.08 0.25 -22.58
CA GLY A 46 8.89 -1.19 -22.81
C GLY A 46 7.45 -1.56 -23.20
N GLY A 47 6.81 -0.71 -24.01
CA GLY A 47 5.42 -0.87 -24.48
C GLY A 47 4.35 -0.58 -23.43
N LEU A 48 4.69 0.06 -22.30
CA LEU A 48 3.75 0.43 -21.26
C LEU A 48 3.72 1.93 -21.03
N SER A 49 2.53 2.52 -20.87
CA SER A 49 2.36 3.89 -20.42
C SER A 49 2.62 4.03 -18.92
N GLU A 50 2.71 5.28 -18.45
CA GLU A 50 2.81 5.58 -17.02
C GLU A 50 1.70 4.89 -16.21
N HIS A 51 0.45 5.00 -16.69
CA HIS A 51 -0.71 4.46 -16.01
C HIS A 51 -0.68 2.93 -15.94
N GLU A 52 -0.29 2.27 -17.03
CA GLU A 52 -0.15 0.82 -17.08
C GLU A 52 0.96 0.33 -16.14
N ARG A 53 2.13 1.01 -16.13
CA ARG A 53 3.21 0.71 -15.17
C ARG A 53 2.74 0.93 -13.73
N ALA A 54 2.00 2.00 -13.46
CA ALA A 54 1.43 2.26 -12.14
C ALA A 54 0.44 1.16 -11.73
N SER A 55 -0.37 0.67 -12.66
CA SER A 55 -1.29 -0.45 -12.44
C SER A 55 -0.55 -1.74 -12.10
N LEU A 56 0.51 -2.09 -12.84
CA LEU A 56 1.34 -3.27 -12.55
C LEU A 56 2.01 -3.17 -11.17
N ARG A 57 2.50 -1.98 -10.77
CA ARG A 57 3.02 -1.78 -9.41
C ARG A 57 1.96 -1.96 -8.32
N ARG A 58 0.70 -1.60 -8.60
CA ARG A 58 -0.43 -1.85 -7.68
C ARG A 58 -0.78 -3.34 -7.65
N HIS A 59 -0.90 -4.00 -8.80
CA HIS A 59 -1.27 -5.42 -8.89
C HIS A 59 -0.18 -6.37 -8.39
N GLY A 60 1.10 -6.04 -8.58
CA GLY A 60 2.22 -6.78 -7.97
C GLY A 60 2.19 -6.74 -6.44
N ARG A 61 1.61 -5.69 -5.83
CA ARG A 61 1.33 -5.67 -4.38
C ARG A 61 0.14 -6.56 -3.99
N ILE A 62 -0.78 -6.80 -4.93
CA ILE A 62 -1.98 -7.62 -4.71
C ILE A 62 -1.66 -9.13 -4.88
N GLN A 63 -0.73 -9.50 -5.76
CA GLN A 63 -0.23 -10.88 -5.94
C GLN A 63 0.72 -11.35 -4.80
N ARG A 64 0.53 -10.88 -3.57
CA ARG A 64 1.20 -11.51 -2.43
C ARG A 64 0.62 -12.91 -2.26
N LYS A 65 1.47 -13.94 -2.19
CA LYS A 65 1.08 -15.32 -1.86
C LYS A 65 0.05 -15.26 -0.74
N ARG A 66 -1.16 -15.80 -0.96
CA ARG A 66 -2.22 -15.84 0.04
C ARG A 66 -1.74 -16.75 1.17
N THR A 67 -1.12 -16.18 2.20
CA THR A 67 -0.87 -16.90 3.45
C THR A 67 -2.23 -17.41 3.95
N PRO A 68 -2.35 -18.69 4.33
CA PRO A 68 -3.56 -19.20 4.95
C PRO A 68 -3.99 -18.29 6.12
N LEU A 69 -5.29 -18.00 6.22
CA LEU A 69 -5.81 -17.18 7.32
C LEU A 69 -5.61 -17.94 8.63
N GLN A 70 -4.82 -17.37 9.54
CA GLN A 70 -4.60 -17.93 10.86
C GLN A 70 -5.81 -17.62 11.75
N ALA A 71 -6.30 -18.63 12.48
CA ALA A 71 -7.39 -18.50 13.44
C ALA A 71 -6.85 -18.49 14.88
N PHE A 72 -7.39 -17.61 15.71
CA PHE A 72 -7.01 -17.47 17.12
C PHE A 72 -8.24 -17.51 18.02
N ALA A 73 -8.03 -17.96 19.27
CA ALA A 73 -9.10 -18.01 20.26
C ALA A 73 -9.52 -16.61 20.75
N SER A 74 -8.59 -15.65 20.77
CA SER A 74 -8.86 -14.28 21.22
C SER A 74 -7.97 -13.24 20.53
N ILE A 75 -8.34 -11.97 20.71
CA ILE A 75 -7.55 -10.81 20.25
C ILE A 75 -6.17 -10.78 20.91
N ASP A 76 -6.10 -11.05 22.21
CA ASP A 76 -4.83 -11.01 22.96
C ASP A 76 -3.89 -12.16 22.59
N ASP A 77 -4.44 -13.32 22.24
CA ASP A 77 -3.69 -14.45 21.72
C ASP A 77 -3.09 -14.14 20.35
N ALA A 78 -3.92 -13.64 19.42
CA ALA A 78 -3.46 -13.18 18.11
C ALA A 78 -2.37 -12.11 18.20
N TYR A 79 -2.57 -11.11 19.08
CA TYR A 79 -1.60 -10.02 19.26
C TYR A 79 -0.27 -10.51 19.82
N ARG A 80 -0.28 -11.32 20.88
CA ARG A 80 0.95 -11.85 21.49
C ARG A 80 1.71 -12.77 20.53
N THR A 81 1.00 -13.60 19.77
CA THR A 81 1.61 -14.56 18.85
C THR A 81 2.17 -13.89 17.61
N LEU A 82 1.49 -12.88 17.07
CA LEU A 82 1.83 -12.27 15.78
C LEU A 82 2.50 -10.91 15.90
N THR A 83 3.11 -10.60 17.04
CA THR A 83 3.89 -9.37 17.19
C THR A 83 5.28 -9.60 17.76
N GLU A 84 6.21 -8.77 17.30
CA GLU A 84 7.60 -8.77 17.77
C GLU A 84 8.03 -7.34 18.13
N LYS A 85 8.76 -7.20 19.24
CA LYS A 85 9.27 -5.90 19.69
C LYS A 85 10.52 -5.53 18.90
N ALA A 86 10.52 -4.36 18.26
CA ALA A 86 11.64 -3.82 17.51
C ALA A 86 11.98 -2.41 18.01
N GLY A 87 12.76 -2.33 19.09
CA GLY A 87 13.07 -1.06 19.76
C GLY A 87 11.82 -0.35 20.26
N SER A 88 11.56 0.86 19.76
CA SER A 88 10.34 1.63 20.05
C SER A 88 9.11 1.15 19.25
N HIS A 89 9.26 0.19 18.35
CA HIS A 89 8.18 -0.34 17.52
C HIS A 89 7.70 -1.71 18.00
N VAL A 90 6.48 -2.06 17.57
CA VAL A 90 5.93 -3.42 17.63
C VAL A 90 5.52 -3.78 16.21
N LEU A 91 6.10 -4.85 15.67
CA LEU A 91 5.94 -5.29 14.30
C LEU A 91 4.97 -6.44 14.23
N TRP A 92 3.99 -6.36 13.32
CA TRP A 92 3.15 -7.50 13.01
C TRP A 92 3.93 -8.53 12.20
N THR A 93 3.96 -9.80 12.58
CA THR A 93 4.69 -10.87 11.89
C THR A 93 3.79 -11.77 11.03
N GLY A 94 2.47 -11.79 11.30
CA GLY A 94 1.51 -12.66 10.60
C GLY A 94 0.99 -12.18 9.24
N GLY A 95 -0.12 -12.78 8.79
CA GLY A 95 -0.81 -12.44 7.54
C GLY A 95 -1.44 -11.03 7.52
N GLN A 96 -2.07 -10.66 6.39
CA GLN A 96 -2.78 -9.38 6.27
C GLN A 96 -4.12 -9.35 7.00
N GLU A 97 -4.64 -10.52 7.37
CA GLU A 97 -5.84 -10.71 8.17
C GLU A 97 -5.71 -11.98 8.98
N VAL A 98 -6.44 -12.03 10.09
CA VAL A 98 -6.61 -13.20 10.95
C VAL A 98 -8.09 -13.39 11.24
N VAL A 99 -8.45 -14.58 11.72
CA VAL A 99 -9.80 -14.90 12.17
C VAL A 99 -9.80 -15.00 13.69
N ILE A 100 -10.75 -14.34 14.35
CA ILE A 100 -10.97 -14.44 15.79
C ILE A 100 -12.44 -14.82 16.01
N GLY A 101 -12.67 -16.05 16.45
CA GLY A 101 -14.00 -16.66 16.38
C GLY A 101 -14.49 -16.72 14.93
N SER A 102 -15.56 -16.00 14.61
CA SER A 102 -16.11 -15.87 13.25
C SER A 102 -15.73 -14.54 12.55
N VAL A 103 -14.97 -13.67 13.21
CA VAL A 103 -14.69 -12.31 12.72
C VAL A 103 -13.31 -12.23 12.08
N ARG A 104 -13.24 -11.75 10.84
CA ARG A 104 -11.98 -11.39 10.18
C ARG A 104 -11.50 -10.03 10.66
N MET A 105 -10.23 -9.97 11.04
CA MET A 105 -9.61 -8.75 11.55
C MET A 105 -8.26 -8.49 10.90
N SER A 106 -8.02 -7.23 10.55
CA SER A 106 -6.70 -6.76 10.10
C SER A 106 -5.72 -6.63 11.27
N PRO A 107 -4.40 -6.65 11.03
CA PRO A 107 -3.36 -6.41 12.02
C PRO A 107 -3.60 -5.16 12.87
N ASN A 108 -4.07 -4.09 12.23
CA ASN A 108 -4.35 -2.83 12.90
C ASN A 108 -5.57 -2.94 13.83
N GLN A 109 -6.61 -3.66 13.44
CA GLN A 109 -7.80 -3.86 14.28
C GLN A 109 -7.48 -4.73 15.49
N VAL A 110 -6.74 -5.83 15.29
CA VAL A 110 -6.28 -6.70 16.38
C VAL A 110 -5.44 -5.89 17.36
N SER A 111 -4.40 -5.22 16.86
CA SER A 111 -3.46 -4.49 17.70
C SER A 111 -4.09 -3.29 18.39
N TRP A 112 -5.03 -2.60 17.75
CA TRP A 112 -5.78 -1.52 18.40
C TRP A 112 -6.56 -2.05 19.60
N ARG A 113 -7.35 -3.12 19.41
CA ARG A 113 -8.19 -3.69 20.46
C ARG A 113 -7.40 -4.37 21.57
N ALA A 114 -6.24 -4.97 21.26
CA ALA A 114 -5.37 -5.57 22.26
C ALA A 114 -4.69 -4.53 23.17
N THR A 115 -4.43 -3.32 22.65
CA THR A 115 -3.61 -2.30 23.35
C THR A 115 -4.40 -1.11 23.87
N ARG A 116 -5.67 -0.97 23.48
CA ARG A 116 -6.54 0.14 23.88
C ARG A 116 -7.85 -0.38 24.43
N LYS A 117 -8.38 0.35 25.42
CA LYS A 117 -9.65 0.03 26.07
C LYS A 117 -10.87 0.35 25.20
N GLU A 118 -10.74 1.33 24.31
CA GLU A 118 -11.86 1.85 23.52
C GLU A 118 -11.79 1.45 22.03
N PRO A 119 -12.94 1.21 21.38
CA PRO A 119 -12.99 0.94 19.95
C PRO A 119 -12.51 2.16 19.13
N PRO A 120 -11.92 1.94 17.95
CA PRO A 120 -11.43 3.03 17.12
C PRO A 120 -12.58 3.80 16.46
N VAL A 121 -12.40 5.12 16.28
CA VAL A 121 -13.28 5.90 15.43
C VAL A 121 -12.88 5.69 13.97
N GLY A 122 -13.72 4.97 13.22
CA GLY A 122 -13.50 4.70 11.81
C GLY A 122 -12.26 3.83 11.52
N ARG A 123 -11.55 4.15 10.43
CA ARG A 123 -10.43 3.32 9.95
C ARG A 123 -9.14 3.58 10.72
N VAL A 124 -8.53 2.50 11.21
CA VAL A 124 -7.23 2.52 11.90
C VAL A 124 -6.06 2.38 10.92
N HIS A 125 -5.08 3.27 11.03
CA HIS A 125 -3.89 3.28 10.21
C HIS A 125 -2.62 3.39 11.05
N LYS A 126 -1.49 3.00 10.46
CA LYS A 126 -0.16 3.25 11.02
C LYS A 126 0.22 4.73 10.84
N GLY A 127 0.54 5.41 11.93
CA GLY A 127 0.99 6.79 11.97
C GLY A 127 2.51 7.00 11.87
N CYS A 128 3.30 5.94 11.71
CA CYS A 128 4.75 6.03 11.54
C CYS A 128 5.25 5.42 10.21
N LYS A 129 6.48 5.77 9.81
CA LYS A 129 7.08 5.27 8.55
C LYS A 129 7.51 3.80 8.63
N HIS A 130 7.83 3.29 9.81
CA HIS A 130 8.36 1.93 9.99
C HIS A 130 7.44 0.82 9.47
N SER A 131 7.94 -0.08 8.62
CA SER A 131 7.12 -1.11 7.96
C SER A 131 6.46 -2.04 8.97
N ARG A 132 5.21 -2.47 8.72
CA ARG A 132 4.45 -3.41 9.56
C ARG A 132 4.28 -3.02 11.05
N CYS A 133 4.61 -1.78 11.43
CA CYS A 133 4.41 -1.31 12.79
C CYS A 133 2.92 -1.22 13.15
N VAL A 134 2.55 -1.84 14.26
CA VAL A 134 1.21 -1.85 14.85
C VAL A 134 1.15 -1.20 16.24
N ARG A 135 2.27 -0.63 16.71
CA ARG A 135 2.30 0.18 17.94
C ARG A 135 1.75 1.59 17.71
N HIS A 136 2.26 2.27 16.69
CA HIS A 136 1.92 3.66 16.40
C HIS A 136 0.69 3.74 15.51
N LEU A 137 -0.45 3.30 16.03
CA LEU A 137 -1.73 3.37 15.31
C LEU A 137 -2.47 4.68 15.61
N VAL A 138 -3.19 5.19 14.63
CA VAL A 138 -4.08 6.34 14.73
C VAL A 138 -5.43 6.01 14.09
N ASP A 139 -6.51 6.47 14.70
CA ASP A 139 -7.86 6.39 14.16
C ASP A 139 -8.25 7.71 13.47
N GLN A 140 -9.50 7.83 13.03
CA GLN A 140 -9.98 9.01 12.31
C GLN A 140 -9.98 10.26 13.19
N ALA A 141 -10.51 10.16 14.41
CA ALA A 141 -10.59 11.28 15.35
C ALA A 141 -9.21 11.88 15.65
N MET A 142 -8.18 11.05 15.87
CA MET A 142 -6.81 11.52 16.11
C MET A 142 -6.23 12.27 14.91
N ARG A 143 -6.57 11.87 13.67
CA ARG A 143 -6.10 12.54 12.46
C ARG A 143 -6.78 13.88 12.27
N ASP A 144 -8.09 13.93 12.50
CA ASP A 144 -8.87 15.15 12.37
C ASP A 144 -8.43 16.19 13.40
N ALA A 145 -8.18 15.77 14.65
CA ALA A 145 -7.62 16.63 15.69
C ALA A 145 -6.26 17.21 15.28
N ARG A 146 -5.33 16.37 14.75
CA ARG A 146 -4.02 16.84 14.28
C ARG A 146 -4.13 17.86 13.15
N LYS A 147 -5.03 17.62 12.19
CA LYS A 147 -5.26 18.53 11.07
C LYS A 147 -5.75 19.89 11.57
N ALA A 148 -6.73 19.90 12.47
CA ALA A 148 -7.24 21.13 13.07
C ALA A 148 -6.18 21.90 13.86
N THR A 149 -5.28 21.22 14.59
CA THR A 149 -4.16 21.87 15.29
C THR A 149 -3.19 22.52 14.30
N THR A 150 -2.82 21.82 13.23
CA THR A 150 -1.94 22.36 12.19
C THR A 150 -2.54 23.59 11.52
N GLU A 151 -3.83 23.54 11.15
CA GLU A 151 -4.54 24.66 10.51
C GLU A 151 -4.59 25.90 11.42
N ARG A 152 -4.75 25.73 12.74
CA ARG A 152 -4.70 26.83 13.70
C ARG A 152 -3.31 27.43 13.93
N SER A 153 -2.24 26.66 13.72
CA SER A 153 -0.86 27.15 13.89
C SER A 153 -0.32 27.94 12.69
N VAL A 154 -1.01 27.85 11.55
CA VAL A 154 -0.63 28.49 10.27
C VAL A 154 -1.46 29.75 10.00
N ALA A 155 -2.56 29.94 10.74
CA ALA A 155 -3.40 31.13 10.73
C ALA A 155 -2.91 32.17 11.75
#